data_AF-A0A938F1V7-F1
#
_entry.id   AF-A0A938F1V7-F1
#
_cell.length_a   1.000
_cell.length_b   1.000
_cell.length_c   1.000
_cell.angle_alpha   90.00
_cell.angle_beta   90.00
_cell.angle_gamma   90.00
#
_symmetry.space_group_name_H-M   'P 1'
#
loop_
_entity.id
_entity.type
_entity.pdbx_description
1 polymer ?
#
loop_
_entity_poly.entity_id
_entity_poly.type
_entity_poly.pdbx_seq_one_letter_code
_entity_poly.pdbx_strand_id
1 'polypeptide(L)'
;MNSYHVSIQISNQEFEEARLRSLLNNLKYLLIGRNNELLAFEKIKKDLRLYKQNYLGIQTVELKNIVGSLERYNDFDRFFLPKKEHLQRRWAKIHNLLIRDIILPPVKLYKVGGIYFVFDGNHRVSVSKRMGVRYIDADVTEFITDIPLTSDMDPVEIFISAEREKFLNITGLKKSRSDIKIRVTAAGQYDFLLGQINKLMVQLNENKKANEKMTTFEEAAIIWYDNIYLPAIEIIKNYGILKKFPERTKTDLYIWVNEHKRFLSLKYGREVVIKFAAKDFLLRYGKSPIRRFKLKLINLKYKFLSCLKNL
;
A
#
# COMPACT_ATOMS: atom_id res chain seq x y z
N MET A 1 -8.43 11.06 49.98
CA MET A 1 -7.67 10.59 48.79
C MET A 1 -7.94 11.56 47.65
N ASN A 2 -6.88 12.15 47.08
CA ASN A 2 -6.98 13.29 46.16
C ASN A 2 -7.57 12.83 44.79
N SER A 3 -8.65 13.46 44.31
CA SER A 3 -9.31 13.14 43.02
C SER A 3 -8.34 13.12 41.84
N TYR A 4 -7.27 13.91 41.93
CA TYR A 4 -6.16 13.94 40.99
C TYR A 4 -5.43 12.59 40.84
N HIS A 5 -5.11 11.92 41.95
CA HIS A 5 -4.38 10.65 41.93
C HIS A 5 -5.23 9.52 41.34
N VAL A 6 -6.53 9.47 41.65
CA VAL A 6 -7.48 8.49 41.09
C VAL A 6 -7.57 8.65 39.57
N SER A 7 -7.68 9.90 39.08
CA SER A 7 -7.79 10.17 37.65
C SER A 7 -6.53 9.78 36.84
N ILE A 8 -5.35 9.81 37.48
CA ILE A 8 -4.08 9.36 36.86
C ILE A 8 -4.00 7.84 36.81
N GLN A 9 -4.41 7.15 37.88
CA GLN A 9 -4.44 5.69 37.90
C GLN A 9 -5.38 5.14 36.83
N ILE A 10 -6.59 5.70 36.70
CA ILE A 10 -7.55 5.36 35.64
C ILE A 10 -6.93 5.58 34.26
N SER A 11 -6.26 6.72 34.04
CA SER A 11 -5.66 7.03 32.74
C SER A 11 -4.49 6.12 32.37
N ASN A 12 -3.74 5.63 33.37
CA ASN A 12 -2.67 4.65 33.14
C ASN A 12 -3.26 3.26 32.84
N GLN A 13 -4.35 2.86 33.50
CA GLN A 13 -5.05 1.62 33.19
C GLN A 13 -5.61 1.63 31.77
N GLU A 14 -6.26 2.73 31.37
CA GLU A 14 -6.77 2.91 30.00
C GLU A 14 -5.67 2.84 28.94
N PHE A 15 -4.47 3.33 29.26
CA PHE A 15 -3.31 3.16 28.40
C PHE A 15 -2.92 1.69 28.24
N GLU A 16 -2.82 0.94 29.33
CA GLU A 16 -2.44 -0.48 29.27
C GLU A 16 -3.49 -1.31 28.54
N GLU A 17 -4.79 -1.03 28.73
CA GLU A 17 -5.87 -1.65 27.97
C GLU A 17 -5.76 -1.36 26.46
N ALA A 18 -5.49 -0.09 26.11
CA ALA A 18 -5.29 0.31 24.72
C ALA A 18 -4.06 -0.39 24.10
N ARG A 19 -2.97 -0.52 24.85
CA ARG A 19 -1.75 -1.22 24.43
C ARG A 19 -1.99 -2.72 24.27
N LEU A 20 -2.67 -3.36 25.21
CA LEU A 20 -3.05 -4.77 25.13
C LEU A 20 -3.91 -5.04 23.89
N ARG A 21 -4.88 -4.18 23.62
CA ARG A 21 -5.72 -4.27 22.41
C ARG A 21 -4.90 -4.10 21.13
N SER A 22 -3.88 -3.24 21.13
CA SER A 22 -2.93 -3.12 20.01
C SER A 22 -2.13 -4.41 19.78
N LEU A 23 -1.68 -5.07 20.84
CA LEU A 23 -0.99 -6.36 20.75
C LEU A 23 -1.90 -7.46 20.16
N LEU A 24 -3.15 -7.54 20.61
CA LEU A 24 -4.15 -8.48 20.08
C LEU A 24 -4.44 -8.20 18.60
N ASN A 25 -4.58 -6.92 18.22
CA ASN A 25 -4.70 -6.53 16.82
C ASN A 25 -3.48 -7.00 16.02
N ASN A 26 -2.27 -6.76 16.52
CA ASN A 26 -1.05 -7.14 15.82
C ASN A 26 -1.01 -8.65 15.54
N LEU A 27 -1.39 -9.49 16.52
CA LEU A 27 -1.50 -10.93 16.33
C LEU A 27 -2.56 -11.30 15.28
N LYS A 28 -3.75 -10.70 15.35
CA LYS A 28 -4.83 -10.91 14.36
C LYS A 28 -4.37 -10.59 12.94
N TYR A 29 -3.70 -9.46 12.74
CA TYR A 29 -3.23 -9.00 11.44
C TYR A 29 -2.05 -9.84 10.93
N LEU A 30 -1.16 -10.28 11.81
CA LEU A 30 -0.08 -11.22 11.48
C LEU A 30 -0.65 -12.55 10.93
N LEU A 31 -1.68 -13.10 11.57
CA LEU A 31 -2.33 -14.36 11.13
C LEU A 31 -2.97 -14.25 9.74
N ILE A 32 -3.52 -13.08 9.40
CA ILE A 32 -4.15 -12.81 8.10
C ILE A 32 -3.11 -12.36 7.05
N GLY A 33 -1.84 -12.20 7.44
CA GLY A 33 -0.74 -11.77 6.57
C GLY A 33 -0.87 -10.30 6.13
N ARG A 34 -1.50 -9.45 6.95
CA ARG A 34 -1.66 -8.01 6.72
C ARG A 34 -0.83 -7.21 7.71
N ASN A 35 -0.42 -6.00 7.33
CA ASN A 35 0.27 -5.08 8.24
C ASN A 35 -0.74 -4.36 9.17
N ASN A 36 -0.36 -4.15 10.43
CA ASN A 36 -1.11 -3.43 11.45
C ASN A 36 -0.52 -2.04 11.75
N GLU A 37 0.33 -1.50 10.88
CA GLU A 37 0.95 -0.18 11.04
C GLU A 37 0.09 0.93 10.43
N LEU A 38 0.28 2.16 10.94
CA LEU A 38 -0.27 3.36 10.31
C LEU A 38 0.36 3.59 8.94
N LEU A 39 -0.41 4.22 8.05
CA LEU A 39 0.13 4.63 6.76
C LEU A 39 1.12 5.79 6.95
N ALA A 40 2.36 5.59 6.52
CA ALA A 40 3.39 6.62 6.55
C ALA A 40 3.19 7.61 5.38
N PHE A 41 2.97 8.88 5.69
CA PHE A 41 2.76 9.92 4.67
C PHE A 41 3.90 10.01 3.65
N GLU A 42 5.16 9.93 4.11
CA GLU A 42 6.32 10.02 3.23
C GLU A 42 6.39 8.89 2.19
N LYS A 43 5.83 7.71 2.47
CA LYS A 43 5.76 6.62 1.48
C LYS A 43 4.84 6.95 0.31
N ILE A 44 3.75 7.66 0.55
CA ILE A 44 2.80 8.02 -0.50
C ILE A 44 3.11 9.37 -1.14
N LYS A 45 3.77 10.29 -0.42
CA LYS A 45 4.06 11.66 -0.89
C LYS A 45 4.80 11.69 -2.22
N LYS A 46 5.85 10.88 -2.35
CA LYS A 46 6.66 10.78 -3.57
C LYS A 46 5.87 10.15 -4.71
N ASP A 47 5.23 9.02 -4.43
CA ASP A 47 4.54 8.21 -5.45
C ASP A 47 3.30 8.94 -6.01
N LEU A 48 2.64 9.74 -5.16
CA LEU A 48 1.48 10.56 -5.51
C LEU A 48 1.81 11.98 -5.96
N ARG A 49 3.09 12.36 -6.00
CA ARG A 49 3.55 13.72 -6.36
C ARG A 49 2.85 14.82 -5.56
N LEU A 50 2.71 14.61 -4.25
CA LEU A 50 2.05 15.55 -3.33
C LEU A 50 2.95 16.76 -3.06
N TYR A 51 3.07 17.65 -4.05
CA TYR A 51 3.89 18.85 -3.96
C TYR A 51 3.05 20.12 -3.84
N LYS A 52 1.86 20.14 -4.47
CA LYS A 52 0.94 21.27 -4.41
C LYS A 52 0.15 21.20 -3.10
N GLN A 53 0.26 22.26 -2.31
CA GLN A 53 -0.39 22.39 -1.01
C GLN A 53 -1.39 23.52 -1.01
N ASN A 54 -2.45 23.37 -0.22
CA ASN A 54 -3.46 24.38 0.03
C ASN A 54 -3.79 24.40 1.53
N TYR A 55 -3.73 25.56 2.17
CA TYR A 55 -4.06 25.68 3.58
C TYR A 55 -5.57 25.84 3.77
N LEU A 56 -6.20 24.96 4.56
CA LEU A 56 -7.65 24.95 4.77
C LEU A 56 -8.07 25.56 6.12
N GLY A 57 -7.13 25.94 6.98
CA GLY A 57 -7.42 26.48 8.30
C GLY A 57 -7.95 25.43 9.27
N ILE A 58 -8.65 25.91 10.31
CA ILE A 58 -9.29 25.05 11.30
C ILE A 58 -10.55 24.40 10.71
N GLN A 59 -10.63 23.08 10.82
CA GLN A 59 -11.71 22.25 10.31
C GLN A 59 -12.09 21.19 11.36
N THR A 60 -13.37 20.84 11.42
CA THR A 60 -13.85 19.70 12.18
C THR A 60 -13.74 18.43 11.33
N VAL A 61 -12.93 17.46 11.76
CA VAL A 61 -12.58 16.28 10.97
C VAL A 61 -13.10 15.00 11.62
N GLU A 62 -13.71 14.11 10.83
CA GLU A 62 -14.08 12.77 11.31
C GLU A 62 -12.83 11.94 11.64
N LEU A 63 -12.75 11.44 12.87
CA LEU A 63 -11.61 10.64 13.33
C LEU A 63 -11.41 9.37 12.51
N LYS A 64 -12.48 8.81 11.93
CA LYS A 64 -12.41 7.64 11.03
C LYS A 64 -11.59 7.92 9.76
N ASN A 65 -11.53 9.18 9.31
CA ASN A 65 -10.80 9.59 8.10
C ASN A 65 -9.30 9.80 8.36
N ILE A 66 -8.87 9.81 9.63
CA ILE A 66 -7.46 9.87 10.01
C ILE A 66 -6.88 8.45 9.99
N VAL A 67 -6.02 8.19 9.01
CA VAL A 67 -5.53 6.84 8.65
C VAL A 67 -4.01 6.66 8.79
N GLY A 68 -3.28 7.76 8.98
CA GLY A 68 -1.82 7.72 8.92
C GLY A 68 -1.13 8.80 9.74
N SER A 69 0.20 8.79 9.71
CA SER A 69 1.06 9.71 10.46
C SER A 69 2.33 10.01 9.66
N LEU A 70 2.94 11.17 9.90
CA LEU A 70 4.21 11.54 9.29
C LEU A 70 5.39 10.85 9.96
N GLU A 71 5.47 10.93 11.29
CA GLU A 71 6.63 10.45 12.03
C GLU A 71 6.30 9.22 12.88
N ARG A 72 5.15 9.23 13.53
CA ARG A 72 4.82 8.29 14.62
C ARG A 72 4.08 7.05 14.16
N TYR A 73 4.23 6.71 12.88
CA TYR A 73 3.53 5.58 12.28
C TYR A 73 3.95 4.21 12.86
N ASN A 74 5.11 4.13 13.51
CA ASN A 74 5.60 2.93 14.20
C ASN A 74 5.22 2.87 15.70
N ASP A 75 4.79 3.98 16.28
CA ASP A 75 4.46 4.08 17.70
C ASP A 75 3.03 3.61 18.00
N PHE A 76 2.17 3.66 16.98
CA PHE A 76 0.76 3.28 17.07
C PHE A 76 0.43 2.22 16.03
N ASP A 77 -0.62 1.44 16.29
CA ASP A 77 -1.19 0.56 15.26
C ASP A 77 -2.11 1.31 14.31
N ARG A 78 -2.65 0.61 13.30
CA ARG A 78 -3.55 1.19 12.29
C ARG A 78 -4.83 1.83 12.86
N PHE A 79 -5.17 1.54 14.10
CA PHE A 79 -6.31 2.13 14.82
C PHE A 79 -5.89 3.26 15.76
N PHE A 80 -4.64 3.71 15.68
CA PHE A 80 -4.00 4.66 16.59
C PHE A 80 -3.90 4.15 18.05
N LEU A 81 -3.90 2.84 18.30
CA LEU A 81 -3.64 2.32 19.64
C LEU A 81 -2.13 2.30 19.91
N PRO A 82 -1.67 2.69 21.12
CA PRO A 82 -0.25 2.78 21.43
C PRO A 82 0.40 1.39 21.47
N LYS A 83 1.59 1.27 20.87
CA LYS A 83 2.37 0.01 20.87
C LYS A 83 3.48 -0.01 21.92
N LYS A 84 3.98 1.17 22.29
CA LYS A 84 5.22 1.32 23.07
C LYS A 84 4.93 1.92 24.44
N GLU A 85 5.56 1.37 25.47
CA GLU A 85 5.36 1.76 26.87
C GLU A 85 5.70 3.22 27.17
N HIS A 86 6.76 3.74 26.55
CA HIS A 86 7.22 5.12 26.78
C HIS A 86 6.16 6.19 26.42
N LEU A 87 5.09 5.80 25.71
CA LEU A 87 3.96 6.67 25.38
C LEU A 87 3.05 6.94 26.58
N GLN A 88 3.05 6.06 27.58
CA GLN A 88 2.09 6.04 28.69
C GLN A 88 1.93 7.42 29.35
N ARG A 89 3.05 8.02 29.78
CA ARG A 89 3.01 9.30 30.52
C ARG A 89 2.28 10.40 29.76
N ARG A 90 2.58 10.55 28.46
CA ARG A 90 1.95 11.60 27.63
C ARG A 90 0.53 11.22 27.25
N TRP A 91 0.28 9.95 26.94
CA TRP A 91 -1.05 9.44 26.61
C TRP A 91 -2.03 9.62 27.78
N ALA A 92 -1.66 9.16 28.97
CA ALA A 92 -2.45 9.27 30.19
C ALA A 92 -2.71 10.71 30.58
N LYS A 93 -1.72 11.61 30.40
CA LYS A 93 -1.93 13.06 30.60
C LYS A 93 -3.01 13.62 29.67
N ILE A 94 -2.97 13.28 28.39
CA ILE A 94 -3.97 13.75 27.41
C ILE A 94 -5.36 13.18 27.72
N HIS A 95 -5.44 11.89 28.05
CA HIS A 95 -6.67 11.24 28.49
C HIS A 95 -7.28 11.90 29.73
N ASN A 96 -6.46 12.22 30.72
CA ASN A 96 -6.91 12.93 31.92
C ASN A 96 -7.48 14.32 31.60
N LEU A 97 -6.85 15.07 30.70
CA LEU A 97 -7.34 16.39 30.27
C LEU A 97 -8.69 16.28 29.56
N LEU A 98 -8.85 15.28 28.67
CA LEU A 98 -10.09 15.05 27.94
C LEU A 98 -11.24 14.61 28.85
N ILE A 99 -11.00 13.74 29.84
CA ILE A 99 -12.01 13.35 30.84
C ILE A 99 -12.51 14.55 31.65
N ARG A 100 -11.68 15.58 31.82
CA ARG A 100 -12.02 16.81 32.56
C ARG A 100 -12.62 17.89 31.66
N ASP A 101 -12.99 17.54 30.43
CA ASP A 101 -13.53 18.47 29.42
C ASP A 101 -12.62 19.69 29.16
N ILE A 102 -11.30 19.52 29.36
CA ILE A 102 -10.33 20.58 29.07
C ILE A 102 -10.13 20.63 27.56
N ILE A 103 -10.47 21.78 26.97
CA ILE A 103 -10.26 22.05 25.55
C ILE A 103 -8.77 21.99 25.25
N LEU A 104 -8.40 21.08 24.33
CA LEU A 104 -7.03 20.93 23.86
C LEU A 104 -6.81 21.69 22.55
N PRO A 105 -5.58 22.13 22.27
CA PRO A 105 -5.25 22.71 20.97
C PRO A 105 -5.59 21.73 19.82
N PRO A 106 -6.01 22.26 18.65
CA PRO A 106 -6.34 21.43 17.51
C PRO A 106 -5.16 20.54 17.10
N VAL A 107 -5.46 19.39 16.51
CA VAL A 107 -4.43 18.54 15.90
C VAL A 107 -3.98 19.16 14.58
N LYS A 108 -2.76 18.88 14.11
CA LYS A 108 -2.33 19.35 12.78
C LYS A 108 -2.41 18.19 11.81
N LEU A 109 -3.17 18.33 10.73
CA LEU A 109 -3.42 17.24 9.78
C LEU A 109 -3.02 17.63 8.36
N TYR A 110 -2.46 16.66 7.64
CA TYR A 110 -2.31 16.72 6.20
C TYR A 110 -3.44 15.94 5.54
N LYS A 111 -4.23 16.60 4.69
CA LYS A 111 -5.32 16.00 3.92
C LYS A 111 -4.80 15.56 2.55
N VAL A 112 -5.17 14.37 2.10
CA VAL A 112 -4.88 13.87 0.75
C VAL A 112 -6.14 13.18 0.24
N GLY A 113 -6.83 13.78 -0.73
CA GLY A 113 -8.17 13.30 -1.12
C GLY A 113 -9.13 13.30 0.09
N GLY A 114 -9.76 12.16 0.38
CA GLY A 114 -10.68 11.98 1.51
C GLY A 114 -10.04 11.45 2.81
N ILE A 115 -8.71 11.34 2.87
CA ILE A 115 -7.99 10.80 4.04
C ILE A 115 -7.04 11.82 4.67
N TYR A 116 -6.72 11.59 5.95
CA TYR A 116 -5.90 12.51 6.75
C TYR A 116 -4.72 11.80 7.42
N PHE A 117 -3.61 12.53 7.51
CA PHE A 117 -2.37 12.11 8.15
C PHE A 117 -2.03 13.06 9.28
N VAL A 118 -1.67 12.52 10.43
CA VAL A 118 -1.29 13.34 11.58
C VAL A 118 0.11 13.90 11.39
N PHE A 119 0.22 15.22 11.30
CA PHE A 119 1.47 15.96 11.41
C PHE A 119 1.83 16.20 12.88
N ASP A 120 0.89 16.75 13.66
CA ASP A 120 1.01 16.86 15.13
C ASP A 120 -0.27 16.40 15.84
N GLY A 121 -0.10 15.85 17.05
CA GLY A 121 -1.24 15.48 17.90
C GLY A 121 -1.59 13.98 17.88
N ASN A 122 -0.66 13.09 17.54
CA ASN A 122 -0.89 11.64 17.48
C ASN A 122 -1.53 11.07 18.78
N HIS A 123 -1.08 11.53 19.95
CA HIS A 123 -1.69 11.13 21.23
C HIS A 123 -3.13 11.64 21.38
N ARG A 124 -3.43 12.87 20.94
CA ARG A 124 -4.80 13.42 20.98
C ARG A 124 -5.73 12.61 20.09
N VAL A 125 -5.29 12.26 18.88
CA VAL A 125 -6.04 11.36 17.97
C VAL A 125 -6.24 9.97 18.59
N SER A 126 -5.18 9.38 19.14
CA SER A 126 -5.22 8.06 19.80
C SER A 126 -6.23 8.02 20.94
N VAL A 127 -6.13 8.96 21.87
CA VAL A 127 -7.03 9.07 23.02
C VAL A 127 -8.47 9.33 22.58
N SER A 128 -8.69 10.26 21.64
CA SER A 128 -10.03 10.58 21.14
C SER A 128 -10.70 9.37 20.47
N LYS A 129 -9.95 8.61 19.66
CA LYS A 129 -10.44 7.33 19.10
C LYS A 129 -10.76 6.30 20.18
N ARG A 130 -9.91 6.17 21.21
CA ARG A 130 -10.13 5.26 22.34
C ARG A 130 -11.40 5.61 23.12
N MET A 131 -11.67 6.89 23.32
CA MET A 131 -12.86 7.41 23.99
C MET A 131 -14.13 7.37 23.10
N GLY A 132 -14.03 6.93 21.85
CA GLY A 132 -15.18 6.85 20.95
C GLY A 132 -15.66 8.21 20.41
N VAL A 133 -14.84 9.26 20.52
CA VAL A 133 -15.13 10.57 19.94
C VAL A 133 -15.23 10.42 18.42
N ARG A 134 -16.21 11.10 17.80
CA ARG A 134 -16.46 11.00 16.35
C ARG A 134 -15.70 12.04 15.53
N TYR A 135 -15.57 13.26 16.05
CA TYR A 135 -14.97 14.40 15.37
C TYR A 135 -13.86 15.03 16.21
N ILE A 136 -12.86 15.64 15.58
CA ILE A 136 -11.79 16.38 16.25
C ILE A 136 -11.49 17.67 15.49
N ASP A 137 -11.21 18.75 16.22
CA ASP A 137 -10.77 20.00 15.60
C ASP A 137 -9.32 19.89 15.15
N ALA A 138 -9.08 20.32 13.90
CA ALA A 138 -7.82 20.16 13.24
C ALA A 138 -7.43 21.41 12.43
N ASP A 139 -6.15 21.77 12.50
CA ASP A 139 -5.50 22.71 11.60
C ASP A 139 -5.01 21.94 10.35
N VAL A 140 -5.62 22.20 9.19
CA VAL A 140 -5.52 21.32 8.01
C VAL A 140 -4.75 21.96 6.86
N THR A 141 -3.73 21.25 6.37
CA THR A 141 -3.09 21.51 5.08
C THR A 141 -3.43 20.40 4.09
N GLU A 142 -4.03 20.74 2.97
CA GLU A 142 -4.37 19.81 1.90
C GLU A 142 -3.24 19.67 0.88
N PHE A 143 -2.93 18.43 0.52
CA PHE A 143 -2.07 18.08 -0.59
C PHE A 143 -2.94 17.61 -1.75
N ILE A 144 -2.86 18.32 -2.87
CA ILE A 144 -3.75 18.11 -4.01
C ILE A 144 -3.35 16.83 -4.75
N THR A 145 -4.35 15.98 -5.01
CA THR A 145 -4.21 14.75 -5.80
C THR A 145 -5.47 14.49 -6.61
N ASP A 146 -5.32 13.94 -7.82
CA ASP A 146 -6.45 13.55 -8.68
C ASP A 146 -6.99 12.16 -8.34
N ILE A 147 -6.44 11.53 -7.29
CA ILE A 147 -6.76 10.14 -6.93
C ILE A 147 -7.87 10.17 -5.89
N PRO A 148 -8.98 9.44 -6.13
CA PRO A 148 -10.05 9.31 -5.16
C PRO A 148 -9.59 8.38 -4.03
N LEU A 149 -8.92 8.94 -3.02
CA LEU A 149 -8.57 8.25 -1.79
C LEU A 149 -9.69 8.43 -0.77
N THR A 150 -10.16 7.33 -0.20
CA THR A 150 -11.25 7.34 0.78
C THR A 150 -10.87 6.56 2.04
N SER A 151 -11.49 6.89 3.17
CA SER A 151 -11.14 6.32 4.48
C SER A 151 -11.53 4.85 4.66
N ASP A 152 -12.46 4.35 3.84
CA ASP A 152 -12.90 2.96 3.79
C ASP A 152 -11.92 2.04 3.04
N MET A 153 -11.00 2.62 2.25
CA MET A 153 -9.92 1.86 1.62
C MET A 153 -8.99 1.25 2.67
N ASP A 154 -8.56 0.01 2.44
CA ASP A 154 -7.50 -0.56 3.26
C ASP A 154 -6.18 0.21 2.99
N PRO A 155 -5.32 0.47 4.00
CA PRO A 155 -4.04 1.14 3.79
C PRO A 155 -3.16 0.50 2.71
N VAL A 156 -3.29 -0.82 2.50
CA VAL A 156 -2.60 -1.52 1.41
C VAL A 156 -3.16 -1.11 0.05
N GLU A 157 -4.47 -0.91 -0.09
CA GLU A 157 -5.10 -0.44 -1.33
C GLU A 157 -4.71 0.99 -1.65
N ILE A 158 -4.59 1.86 -0.65
CA ILE A 158 -4.06 3.22 -0.81
C ILE A 158 -2.62 3.17 -1.35
N PHE A 159 -1.77 2.29 -0.78
CA PHE A 159 -0.41 2.11 -1.24
C PHE A 159 -0.34 1.55 -2.67
N ILE A 160 -1.13 0.53 -3.01
CA ILE A 160 -1.22 -0.03 -4.36
C ILE A 160 -1.70 1.03 -5.37
N SER A 161 -2.63 1.89 -4.97
CA SER A 161 -3.11 3.01 -5.80
C SER A 161 -2.00 4.03 -6.05
N ALA A 162 -1.17 4.28 -5.05
CA ALA A 162 0.00 5.14 -5.20
C ALA A 162 1.08 4.54 -6.12
N GLU A 163 1.41 3.26 -5.94
CA GLU A 163 2.33 2.55 -6.84
C GLU A 163 1.82 2.56 -8.29
N ARG A 164 0.51 2.42 -8.49
CA ARG A 164 -0.12 2.48 -9.81
C ARG A 164 0.10 3.82 -10.48
N GLU A 165 -0.16 4.92 -9.78
CA GLU A 165 -0.01 6.25 -10.36
C GLU A 165 1.46 6.58 -10.64
N LYS A 166 2.38 6.18 -9.76
CA LYS A 166 3.80 6.22 -10.05
C LYS A 166 4.14 5.47 -11.33
N PHE A 167 3.67 4.22 -11.48
CA PHE A 167 3.90 3.42 -12.69
C PHE A 167 3.37 4.12 -13.94
N LEU A 168 2.13 4.61 -13.91
CA LEU A 168 1.51 5.30 -15.04
C LEU A 168 2.22 6.60 -15.41
N ASN A 169 2.74 7.31 -14.41
CA ASN A 169 3.50 8.54 -14.60
C ASN A 169 4.89 8.29 -15.19
N ILE A 170 5.61 7.27 -14.70
CA ILE A 170 6.96 6.92 -15.21
C ILE A 170 6.88 6.36 -16.63
N THR A 171 5.85 5.57 -16.93
CA THR A 171 5.71 4.92 -18.24
C THR A 171 5.10 5.83 -19.31
N GLY A 172 4.51 6.96 -18.93
CA GLY A 172 3.76 7.82 -19.85
C GLY A 172 2.47 7.21 -20.40
N LEU A 173 2.14 5.96 -20.03
CA LEU A 173 1.03 5.21 -20.63
C LEU A 173 -0.34 5.86 -20.39
N LYS A 174 -0.50 6.62 -19.30
CA LYS A 174 -1.74 7.39 -19.03
C LYS A 174 -2.02 8.43 -20.12
N LYS A 175 -0.98 8.99 -20.75
CA LYS A 175 -1.10 9.95 -21.85
C LYS A 175 -1.25 9.25 -23.19
N SER A 176 -0.46 8.20 -23.42
CA SER A 176 -0.40 7.52 -24.72
C SER A 176 -1.53 6.52 -24.97
N ARG A 177 -2.20 6.04 -23.92
CA ARG A 177 -3.30 5.05 -23.99
C ARG A 177 -4.41 5.42 -22.99
N SER A 178 -5.45 6.11 -23.46
CA SER A 178 -6.57 6.60 -22.64
C SER A 178 -7.34 5.50 -21.90
N ASP A 179 -7.43 4.29 -22.47
CA ASP A 179 -8.19 3.17 -21.91
C ASP A 179 -7.37 2.21 -21.03
N ILE A 180 -6.25 2.68 -20.47
CA ILE A 180 -5.35 1.81 -19.70
C ILE A 180 -5.96 1.30 -18.39
N LYS A 181 -6.34 0.03 -18.40
CA LYS A 181 -6.89 -0.70 -17.23
C LYS A 181 -5.89 -1.69 -16.66
N ILE A 182 -4.69 -1.22 -16.31
CA ILE A 182 -3.73 -1.98 -15.50
C ILE A 182 -4.06 -1.74 -14.03
N ARG A 183 -4.49 -2.80 -13.36
CA ARG A 183 -4.74 -2.85 -11.91
C ARG A 183 -4.09 -4.10 -11.36
N VAL A 184 -3.46 -4.01 -10.19
CA VAL A 184 -2.91 -5.15 -9.43
C VAL A 184 -3.56 -5.20 -8.06
N THR A 185 -3.49 -6.34 -7.38
CA THR A 185 -4.09 -6.54 -6.05
C THR A 185 -3.05 -6.85 -4.97
N ALA A 186 -1.77 -6.75 -5.29
CA ALA A 186 -0.68 -6.90 -4.34
C ALA A 186 0.38 -5.81 -4.53
N ALA A 187 0.91 -5.31 -3.40
CA ALA A 187 1.95 -4.30 -3.38
C ALA A 187 3.26 -4.79 -4.03
N GLY A 188 4.02 -3.88 -4.64
CA GLY A 188 5.29 -4.14 -5.31
C GLY A 188 5.17 -4.75 -6.71
N GLN A 189 3.95 -5.07 -7.16
CA GLN A 189 3.75 -5.67 -8.48
C GLN A 189 3.97 -4.70 -9.63
N TYR A 190 3.81 -3.39 -9.42
CA TYR A 190 4.14 -2.40 -10.44
C TYR A 190 5.64 -2.29 -10.68
N ASP A 191 6.48 -2.45 -9.66
CA ASP A 191 7.93 -2.47 -9.82
C ASP A 191 8.39 -3.65 -10.69
N PHE A 192 7.71 -4.80 -10.59
CA PHE A 192 7.95 -5.93 -11.50
C PHE A 192 7.67 -5.53 -12.96
N LEU A 193 6.58 -4.82 -13.24
CA LEU A 193 6.25 -4.35 -14.58
C LEU A 193 7.28 -3.32 -15.08
N LEU A 194 7.69 -2.37 -14.23
CA LEU A 194 8.76 -1.41 -14.55
C LEU A 194 10.06 -2.15 -14.91
N GLY A 195 10.42 -3.19 -14.16
CA GLY A 195 11.58 -4.02 -14.43
C GLY A 195 11.51 -4.74 -15.78
N GLN A 196 10.33 -5.24 -16.17
CA GLN A 196 10.12 -5.84 -17.49
C GLN A 196 10.28 -4.82 -18.62
N ILE A 197 9.71 -3.62 -18.46
CA ILE A 197 9.84 -2.52 -19.43
C ILE A 197 11.30 -2.10 -19.55
N ASN A 198 12.01 -1.93 -18.43
CA ASN A 198 13.42 -1.58 -18.43
C ASN A 198 14.27 -2.63 -19.16
N LYS A 199 14.02 -3.92 -18.87
CA LYS A 199 14.71 -5.01 -19.55
C LYS A 199 14.46 -4.98 -21.06
N LEU A 200 13.20 -4.76 -21.48
CA LEU A 200 12.87 -4.63 -22.89
C LEU A 200 13.59 -3.44 -23.53
N MET A 201 13.62 -2.28 -22.87
CA MET A 201 14.30 -1.08 -23.35
C MET A 201 15.79 -1.36 -23.61
N VAL A 202 16.47 -2.01 -22.67
CA VAL A 202 17.88 -2.39 -22.81
C VAL A 202 18.05 -3.31 -24.02
N GLN A 203 17.24 -4.37 -24.14
CA GLN A 203 17.32 -5.30 -25.27
C GLN A 203 17.04 -4.62 -26.63
N LEU A 204 16.09 -3.70 -26.69
CA LEU A 204 15.80 -2.94 -27.91
C LEU A 204 16.98 -2.05 -28.32
N ASN A 205 17.69 -1.49 -27.35
CA ASN A 205 18.82 -0.60 -27.60
C ASN A 205 20.13 -1.35 -27.90
N GLU A 206 20.34 -2.53 -27.33
CA GLU A 206 21.48 -3.40 -27.65
C GLU A 206 21.50 -3.83 -29.13
N ASN A 207 20.32 -3.95 -29.74
CA ASN A 207 20.18 -4.34 -31.15
C ASN A 207 20.29 -3.16 -32.13
N LYS A 208 20.45 -1.93 -31.64
CA LYS A 208 20.53 -0.73 -32.48
C LYS A 208 21.96 -0.43 -32.92
N LYS A 209 22.11 0.10 -34.13
CA LYS A 209 23.41 0.60 -34.62
C LYS A 209 23.78 1.91 -33.90
N ALA A 210 25.08 2.23 -33.87
CA ALA A 210 25.61 3.42 -33.17
C ALA A 210 24.97 4.76 -33.58
N ASN A 211 24.44 4.86 -34.80
CA ASN A 211 23.84 6.09 -35.33
C ASN A 211 22.30 6.14 -35.17
N GLU A 212 21.69 5.11 -34.59
CA GLU A 212 20.24 5.05 -34.42
C GLU A 212 19.80 5.67 -33.09
N LYS A 213 18.68 6.39 -33.12
CA LYS A 213 18.09 6.98 -31.92
C LYS A 213 17.77 5.89 -30.90
N MET A 214 18.28 6.04 -29.67
CA MET A 214 17.97 5.13 -28.57
C MET A 214 16.49 5.20 -28.19
N THR A 215 15.91 4.04 -27.93
CA THR A 215 14.54 3.88 -27.44
C THR A 215 14.47 4.43 -26.02
N THR A 216 13.54 5.35 -25.79
CA THR A 216 13.29 5.89 -24.45
C THR A 216 12.50 4.90 -23.60
N PHE A 217 12.45 5.12 -22.27
CA PHE A 217 11.66 4.27 -21.38
C PHE A 217 10.15 4.33 -21.70
N GLU A 218 9.64 5.51 -22.06
CA GLU A 218 8.23 5.70 -22.45
C GLU A 218 7.91 4.98 -23.77
N GLU A 219 8.80 5.06 -24.77
CA GLU A 219 8.67 4.32 -26.03
C GLU A 219 8.69 2.81 -25.78
N ALA A 220 9.61 2.32 -24.94
CA ALA A 220 9.68 0.91 -24.55
C ALA A 220 8.43 0.47 -23.77
N ALA A 221 7.84 1.34 -22.94
CA ALA A 221 6.61 1.05 -22.22
C ALA A 221 5.42 0.86 -23.17
N ILE A 222 5.32 1.68 -24.22
CA ILE A 222 4.30 1.54 -25.27
C ILE A 222 4.47 0.20 -26.01
N ILE A 223 5.69 -0.11 -26.46
CA ILE A 223 5.99 -1.38 -27.14
C ILE A 223 5.68 -2.56 -26.23
N TRP A 224 6.07 -2.50 -24.96
CA TRP A 224 5.76 -3.54 -23.98
C TRP A 224 4.25 -3.72 -23.83
N TYR A 225 3.50 -2.62 -23.72
CA TYR A 225 2.05 -2.68 -23.52
C TYR A 225 1.36 -3.36 -24.70
N ASP A 226 1.66 -2.91 -25.92
CA ASP A 226 0.99 -3.36 -27.14
C ASP A 226 1.43 -4.76 -27.59
N ASN A 227 2.73 -5.07 -27.51
CA ASN A 227 3.29 -6.27 -28.11
C ASN A 227 3.57 -7.40 -27.11
N ILE A 228 3.56 -7.14 -25.80
CA ILE A 228 3.86 -8.14 -24.77
C ILE A 228 2.69 -8.28 -23.81
N TYR A 229 2.24 -7.20 -23.19
CA TYR A 229 1.20 -7.25 -22.17
C TYR A 229 -0.16 -7.63 -22.76
N LEU A 230 -0.66 -6.92 -23.77
CA LEU A 230 -1.97 -7.21 -24.37
C LEU A 230 -2.08 -8.63 -24.96
N PRO A 231 -1.10 -9.12 -25.77
CA PRO A 231 -1.16 -10.49 -26.29
C PRO A 231 -1.11 -11.54 -25.18
N ALA A 232 -0.33 -11.30 -24.11
CA ALA A 232 -0.30 -12.19 -22.96
C ALA A 232 -1.64 -12.23 -22.21
N ILE A 233 -2.31 -11.08 -22.05
CA ILE A 233 -3.66 -11.01 -21.48
C ILE A 233 -4.65 -11.81 -22.32
N GLU A 234 -4.56 -11.72 -23.64
CA GLU A 234 -5.43 -12.48 -24.54
C GLU A 234 -5.22 -13.98 -24.38
N ILE A 235 -3.98 -14.45 -24.30
CA ILE A 235 -3.64 -15.85 -24.01
C ILE A 235 -4.28 -16.29 -22.67
N ILE A 236 -4.11 -15.49 -21.60
CA ILE A 236 -4.67 -15.79 -20.28
C ILE A 236 -6.20 -15.87 -20.31
N LYS A 237 -6.84 -14.98 -21.09
CA LYS A 237 -8.30 -14.97 -21.30
C LYS A 237 -8.75 -16.23 -22.06
N ASN A 238 -8.07 -16.58 -23.14
CA ASN A 238 -8.39 -17.73 -24.00
C ASN A 238 -8.26 -19.07 -23.26
N TYR A 239 -7.28 -19.19 -22.36
CA TYR A 239 -7.18 -20.36 -21.47
C TYR A 239 -8.21 -20.38 -20.32
N GLY A 240 -9.03 -19.34 -20.18
CA GLY A 240 -10.05 -19.26 -19.14
C GLY A 240 -9.48 -19.17 -17.72
N ILE A 241 -8.23 -18.75 -17.55
CA ILE A 241 -7.55 -18.71 -16.24
C ILE A 241 -8.28 -17.76 -15.30
N LEU A 242 -8.76 -16.61 -15.82
CA LEU A 242 -9.54 -15.62 -15.06
C LEU A 242 -10.73 -16.23 -14.30
N LYS A 243 -11.44 -17.19 -14.91
CA LYS A 243 -12.61 -17.84 -14.31
C LYS A 243 -12.26 -18.65 -13.04
N LYS A 244 -10.99 -19.06 -12.90
CA LYS A 244 -10.50 -19.82 -11.73
C LYS A 244 -9.98 -18.92 -10.61
N PHE A 245 -9.85 -17.61 -10.84
CA PHE A 245 -9.30 -16.63 -9.88
C PHE A 245 -10.16 -15.35 -9.83
N PRO A 246 -11.41 -15.41 -9.34
CA PRO A 246 -12.35 -14.28 -9.41
C PRO A 246 -11.90 -13.04 -8.60
N GLU A 247 -11.11 -13.22 -7.54
CA GLU A 247 -10.57 -12.12 -6.72
C GLU A 247 -9.35 -11.44 -7.36
N ARG A 248 -8.88 -11.88 -8.53
CA ARG A 248 -7.64 -11.41 -9.16
C ARG A 248 -7.89 -10.72 -10.47
N THR A 249 -7.04 -9.74 -10.76
CA THR A 249 -7.08 -9.00 -12.00
C THR A 249 -6.34 -9.74 -13.11
N LYS A 250 -6.61 -9.34 -14.36
CA LYS A 250 -5.85 -9.79 -15.53
C LYS A 250 -4.34 -9.54 -15.39
N THR A 251 -3.94 -8.43 -14.77
CA THR A 251 -2.53 -8.09 -14.54
C THR A 251 -1.91 -8.98 -13.46
N ASP A 252 -2.62 -9.29 -12.38
CA ASP A 252 -2.11 -10.22 -11.36
C ASP A 252 -1.76 -11.57 -12.00
N LEU A 253 -2.65 -12.09 -12.85
CA LEU A 253 -2.42 -13.34 -13.57
C LEU A 253 -1.28 -13.23 -14.58
N TYR A 254 -1.16 -12.11 -15.27
CA TYR A 254 -0.02 -11.85 -16.16
C TYR A 254 1.31 -11.95 -15.41
N ILE A 255 1.41 -11.33 -14.24
CA ILE A 255 2.62 -11.36 -13.41
C ILE A 255 2.89 -12.81 -12.97
N TRP A 256 1.89 -13.49 -12.41
CA TRP A 256 2.06 -14.85 -11.91
C TRP A 256 2.43 -15.86 -13.00
N VAL A 257 1.83 -15.74 -14.19
CA VAL A 257 2.19 -16.58 -15.34
C VAL A 257 3.61 -16.30 -15.81
N ASN A 258 4.07 -15.04 -15.77
CA ASN A 258 5.46 -14.71 -16.12
C ASN A 258 6.47 -15.19 -15.07
N GLU A 259 6.14 -15.10 -13.78
CA GLU A 259 6.99 -15.70 -12.72
C GLU A 259 7.07 -17.21 -12.87
N HIS A 260 5.94 -17.86 -13.19
CA HIS A 260 5.89 -19.29 -13.46
C HIS A 260 6.65 -19.67 -14.74
N LYS A 261 6.55 -18.85 -15.81
CA LYS A 261 7.38 -18.96 -17.03
C LYS A 261 8.86 -18.96 -16.63
N ARG A 262 9.29 -18.00 -15.81
CA ARG A 262 10.69 -17.90 -15.32
C ARG A 262 11.10 -19.15 -14.54
N PHE A 263 10.26 -19.64 -13.63
CA PHE A 263 10.52 -20.86 -12.87
C PHE A 263 10.70 -22.08 -13.80
N LEU A 264 9.80 -22.26 -14.77
CA LEU A 264 9.89 -23.36 -15.72
C LEU A 264 11.12 -23.24 -16.61
N SER A 265 11.47 -22.03 -17.06
CA SER A 265 12.68 -21.81 -17.86
C SER A 265 13.95 -22.24 -17.11
N LEU A 266 14.05 -21.88 -15.83
CA LEU A 266 15.15 -22.31 -14.97
C LEU A 266 15.15 -23.82 -14.75
N LYS A 267 13.98 -24.41 -14.48
CA LYS A 267 13.84 -25.86 -14.25
C LYS A 267 14.25 -26.69 -15.47
N TYR A 268 13.91 -26.24 -16.66
CA TYR A 268 14.21 -26.95 -17.91
C TYR A 268 15.52 -26.52 -18.59
N GLY A 269 16.22 -25.52 -18.04
CA GLY A 269 17.45 -24.98 -18.62
C GLY A 269 17.29 -24.30 -19.99
N ARG A 270 16.07 -23.94 -20.39
CA ARG A 270 15.78 -23.28 -21.68
C ARG A 270 14.60 -22.33 -21.57
N GLU A 271 14.50 -21.33 -22.45
CA GLU A 271 13.36 -20.41 -22.41
C GLU A 271 12.05 -21.12 -22.75
N VAL A 272 11.06 -20.97 -21.87
CA VAL A 272 9.71 -21.48 -22.03
C VAL A 272 8.80 -20.36 -22.55
N VAL A 273 7.96 -20.64 -23.55
CA VAL A 273 6.99 -19.65 -24.06
C VAL A 273 5.80 -19.44 -23.12
N ILE A 274 5.22 -18.23 -23.12
CA ILE A 274 4.13 -17.86 -22.21
C ILE A 274 2.89 -18.73 -22.36
N LYS A 275 2.58 -19.19 -23.59
CA LYS A 275 1.46 -20.09 -23.88
C LYS A 275 1.58 -21.41 -23.11
N PHE A 276 2.79 -21.98 -23.06
CA PHE A 276 3.06 -23.19 -22.29
C PHE A 276 2.97 -22.93 -20.79
N ALA A 277 3.58 -21.83 -20.32
CA ALA A 277 3.54 -21.44 -18.91
C ALA A 277 2.11 -21.23 -18.41
N ALA A 278 1.24 -20.58 -19.20
CA ALA A 278 -0.17 -20.36 -18.88
C ALA A 278 -0.94 -21.68 -18.74
N LYS A 279 -0.72 -22.64 -19.65
CA LYS A 279 -1.34 -23.97 -19.61
C LYS A 279 -0.88 -24.76 -18.38
N ASP A 280 0.42 -24.83 -18.12
CA ASP A 280 0.97 -25.54 -16.96
C ASP A 280 0.54 -24.88 -15.63
N PHE A 281 0.50 -23.55 -15.59
CA PHE A 281 -0.01 -22.79 -14.45
C PHE A 281 -1.47 -23.14 -14.13
N LEU A 282 -2.33 -23.17 -15.16
CA LEU A 282 -3.73 -23.57 -14.99
C LEU A 282 -3.86 -25.01 -14.48
N LEU A 283 -3.08 -25.95 -15.00
CA LEU A 283 -3.11 -27.35 -14.57
C LEU A 283 -2.70 -27.51 -13.10
N ARG A 284 -1.65 -26.79 -12.67
CA ARG A 284 -1.11 -26.89 -11.31
C ARG A 284 -1.95 -26.18 -10.26
N TYR A 285 -2.43 -24.98 -10.56
CA TYR A 285 -3.04 -24.07 -9.60
C TYR A 285 -4.55 -23.86 -9.82
N GLY A 286 -5.09 -24.21 -10.99
CA GLY A 286 -6.50 -24.05 -11.32
C GLY A 286 -7.44 -25.01 -10.59
N LYS A 287 -6.96 -26.14 -10.09
CA LYS A 287 -7.79 -27.22 -9.50
C LYS A 287 -7.92 -27.21 -7.97
N SER A 288 -7.03 -26.56 -7.22
CA SER A 288 -7.00 -26.66 -5.75
C SER A 288 -6.95 -25.28 -5.07
N PRO A 289 -7.95 -24.92 -4.23
CA PRO A 289 -7.95 -23.69 -3.44
C PRO A 289 -6.69 -23.54 -2.56
N ILE A 290 -6.20 -24.66 -2.00
CA ILE A 290 -5.00 -24.70 -1.15
C ILE A 290 -3.74 -24.33 -1.94
N ARG A 291 -3.61 -24.78 -3.19
CA ARG A 291 -2.49 -24.39 -4.07
C ARG A 291 -2.58 -22.94 -4.50
N ARG A 292 -3.79 -22.38 -4.67
CA ARG A 292 -4.00 -20.93 -4.88
C ARG A 292 -3.58 -20.12 -3.64
N PHE A 293 -3.81 -20.66 -2.45
CA PHE A 293 -3.37 -20.05 -1.19
C PHE A 293 -1.83 -20.07 -1.05
N LYS A 294 -1.16 -21.15 -1.47
CA LYS A 294 0.32 -21.21 -1.50
C LYS A 294 0.96 -20.16 -2.43
N LEU A 295 0.29 -19.73 -3.51
CA LEU A 295 0.77 -18.61 -4.33
C LEU A 295 0.85 -17.29 -3.55
N LYS A 296 -0.05 -17.05 -2.56
CA LYS A 296 0.04 -15.88 -1.67
C LYS A 296 1.35 -15.89 -0.84
N LEU A 297 1.83 -17.07 -0.43
CA LEU A 297 3.04 -17.25 0.39
C LEU A 297 4.34 -17.21 -0.43
N ILE A 298 4.31 -17.69 -1.67
CA ILE A 298 5.46 -17.66 -2.59
C ILE A 298 5.88 -16.21 -2.88
N ASN A 299 4.93 -15.28 -3.00
CA ASN A 299 5.20 -13.84 -3.16
C ASN A 299 5.91 -13.22 -1.95
N LEU A 300 5.66 -13.70 -0.72
CA LEU A 300 6.42 -13.27 0.47
C LEU A 300 7.87 -13.78 0.45
N LYS A 301 8.07 -15.02 -0.03
CA LYS A 301 9.40 -15.65 -0.06
C LYS A 301 10.32 -15.01 -1.10
N TYR A 302 9.79 -14.60 -2.25
CA TYR A 302 10.57 -13.88 -3.27
C TYR A 302 10.95 -12.45 -2.86
N LYS A 303 10.10 -11.76 -2.08
CA LYS A 303 10.42 -10.45 -1.48
C LYS A 303 11.60 -10.51 -0.51
N PHE A 304 11.71 -11.59 0.27
CA PHE A 304 12.87 -11.86 1.14
C PHE A 304 14.14 -12.17 0.34
N LEU A 305 14.03 -12.96 -0.73
CA LEU A 305 15.17 -13.34 -1.57
C LEU A 305 15.72 -12.19 -2.42
N SER A 306 14.92 -11.18 -2.76
CA SER A 306 15.42 -9.96 -3.45
C SER A 306 16.13 -9.00 -2.49
N CYS A 307 15.73 -8.91 -1.22
CA CYS A 307 16.44 -8.11 -0.22
C CYS A 307 17.81 -8.71 0.15
N LEU A 308 17.96 -10.03 0.10
CA LEU A 308 19.22 -10.72 0.40
C LEU A 308 20.25 -10.70 -0.74
N LYS A 309 19.89 -10.24 -1.94
CA LYS A 309 20.81 -10.12 -3.08
C LYS A 309 21.40 -8.71 -3.29
N ASN A 310 21.00 -7.75 -2.45
CA ASN A 310 21.52 -6.37 -2.44
C ASN A 310 22.27 -6.07 -1.12
N LEU A 311 22.87 -7.09 -0.50
CA LEU A 311 23.83 -6.98 0.59
C LEU A 311 25.16 -7.56 0.14
#